data_AF-A0A956YGX4-F1
#
_entry.id   AF-A0A956YGX4-F1
#
_cell.length_a   1.000
_cell.length_b   1.000
_cell.length_c   1.000
_cell.angle_alpha   90.00
_cell.angle_beta   90.00
_cell.angle_gamma   90.00
#
_symmetry.space_group_name_H-M   'P 1'
#
loop_
_entity.id
_entity.type
_entity.pdbx_description
1 polymer ?
#
loop_
_entity_poly.entity_id
_entity_poly.type
_entity_poly.pdbx_seq_one_letter_code
_entity_poly.pdbx_strand_id
1 'polypeptide(L)'
;MLNRGAGLLRLVRDPRSQTFLQWSQGDDAARSELVTVQRDACPNAPFILPADGFIGLLYEDPRGPYSNSNPHQGLDIFSEGEPGTTPVYAAYDGYVSRETNWRSALIIRVPEDPLRPGEQIWLYYTHMADRDGNSFIEPAFPPGTSELFVAQGTLLGYTGDYNGNSARNIWVHLHFSIVKDDGNGRFLNELEFVNTLDPSPYLGMALNYQCAPTATSCTAQPTCQS
;
A
#
# COMPACT_ATOMS: atom_id res chain seq x y z
N MET A 1 33.35 -14.19 -4.42
CA MET A 1 32.49 -14.16 -5.64
C MET A 1 31.57 -15.37 -5.61
N LEU A 2 30.44 -15.28 -4.91
CA LEU A 2 29.35 -16.25 -4.98
C LEU A 2 28.05 -15.47 -4.70
N ASN A 3 26.92 -15.99 -5.17
CA ASN A 3 25.55 -15.55 -4.86
C ASN A 3 24.82 -14.50 -5.73
N ARG A 4 25.27 -14.15 -6.94
CA ARG A 4 24.37 -13.44 -7.89
C ARG A 4 23.36 -14.37 -8.57
N GLY A 5 23.74 -15.62 -8.87
CA GLY A 5 22.86 -16.60 -9.54
C GLY A 5 21.74 -17.16 -8.65
N ALA A 6 22.00 -17.39 -7.37
CA ALA A 6 21.02 -17.98 -6.45
C ALA A 6 19.87 -17.02 -6.07
N GLY A 7 20.14 -15.72 -5.98
CA GLY A 7 19.12 -14.70 -5.70
C GLY A 7 18.11 -14.54 -6.85
N LEU A 8 18.60 -14.54 -8.09
CA LEU A 8 17.75 -14.46 -9.28
C LEU A 8 16.87 -15.73 -9.44
N LEU A 9 17.42 -16.91 -9.17
CA LEU A 9 16.68 -18.19 -9.19
C LEU A 9 15.63 -18.30 -8.08
N ARG A 10 15.83 -17.66 -6.91
CA ARG A 10 14.83 -17.60 -5.83
C ARG A 10 13.65 -16.71 -6.19
N LEU A 11 13.88 -15.53 -6.76
CA LEU A 11 12.82 -14.59 -7.16
C LEU A 11 11.86 -15.18 -8.20
N VAL A 12 12.40 -15.92 -9.18
CA VAL A 12 11.61 -16.57 -10.25
C VAL A 12 10.82 -17.79 -9.72
N ARG A 13 11.28 -18.42 -8.63
CA ARG A 13 10.62 -19.58 -8.00
C ARG A 13 9.79 -19.24 -6.77
N ASP A 14 9.68 -17.95 -6.42
CA ASP A 14 8.82 -17.52 -5.33
C ASP A 14 7.36 -17.85 -5.67
N PRO A 15 6.63 -18.60 -4.82
CA PRO A 15 5.21 -18.88 -5.04
C PRO A 15 4.37 -17.62 -5.29
N ARG A 16 4.73 -16.50 -4.67
CA ARG A 16 4.03 -15.22 -4.86
C ARG A 16 4.23 -14.67 -6.27
N SER A 17 5.35 -14.97 -6.94
CA SER A 17 5.53 -14.64 -8.36
C SER A 17 4.56 -15.44 -9.24
N GLN A 18 4.26 -16.69 -8.87
CA GLN A 18 3.25 -17.50 -9.56
C GLN A 18 1.84 -16.98 -9.29
N THR A 19 1.52 -16.60 -8.05
CA THR A 19 0.24 -15.95 -7.69
C THR A 19 0.04 -14.64 -8.44
N PHE A 20 1.09 -13.82 -8.59
CA PHE A 20 1.03 -12.60 -9.38
C PHE A 20 0.79 -12.90 -10.87
N LEU A 21 1.42 -13.94 -11.42
CA LEU A 21 1.15 -14.39 -12.79
C LEU A 21 -0.30 -14.84 -12.95
N GLN A 22 -0.83 -15.61 -12.00
CA GLN A 22 -2.25 -16.00 -11.96
C GLN A 22 -3.16 -14.78 -11.96
N TRP A 23 -2.88 -13.76 -11.15
CA TRP A 23 -3.65 -12.51 -11.16
C TRP A 23 -3.57 -11.79 -12.51
N SER A 24 -2.35 -11.59 -13.02
CA SER A 24 -2.12 -10.78 -14.22
C SER A 24 -2.62 -11.42 -15.52
N GLN A 25 -2.68 -12.76 -15.59
CA GLN A 25 -3.07 -13.51 -16.79
C GLN A 25 -4.41 -14.25 -16.63
N GLY A 26 -4.93 -14.34 -15.41
CA GLY A 26 -6.19 -14.98 -15.10
C GLY A 26 -7.39 -14.22 -15.64
N ASP A 27 -8.49 -14.95 -15.79
CA ASP A 27 -9.81 -14.38 -15.99
C ASP A 27 -10.37 -13.80 -14.68
N ASP A 28 -11.57 -13.21 -14.75
CA ASP A 28 -12.19 -12.56 -13.59
C ASP A 28 -12.38 -13.53 -12.42
N ALA A 29 -12.76 -14.78 -12.70
CA ALA A 29 -12.93 -15.79 -11.65
C ALA A 29 -11.61 -16.11 -10.93
N ALA A 30 -10.53 -16.30 -11.68
CA ALA A 30 -9.20 -16.58 -11.12
C ALA A 30 -8.64 -15.39 -10.33
N ARG A 31 -8.99 -14.15 -10.71
CA ARG A 31 -8.62 -12.94 -9.95
C ARG A 31 -9.43 -12.84 -8.66
N SER A 32 -10.73 -13.11 -8.70
CA SER A 32 -11.62 -12.93 -7.55
C SER A 32 -11.25 -13.86 -6.39
N GLU A 33 -10.68 -15.04 -6.70
CA GLU A 33 -10.14 -15.96 -5.70
C GLU A 33 -8.95 -15.42 -4.90
N LEU A 34 -8.23 -14.42 -5.45
CA LEU A 34 -7.04 -13.82 -4.85
C LEU A 34 -7.35 -12.51 -4.09
N VAL A 35 -8.56 -11.98 -4.24
CA VAL A 35 -8.96 -10.73 -3.60
C VAL A 35 -9.09 -10.93 -2.10
N THR A 36 -8.40 -10.08 -1.36
CA THR A 36 -8.59 -9.92 0.08
C THR A 36 -9.67 -8.87 0.32
N VAL A 37 -10.76 -9.28 0.97
CA VAL A 37 -11.82 -8.38 1.44
C VAL A 37 -11.74 -8.33 2.95
N GLN A 38 -11.36 -7.19 3.51
CA GLN A 38 -11.21 -7.02 4.96
C GLN A 38 -11.55 -5.59 5.37
N ARG A 39 -12.85 -5.32 5.53
CA ARG A 39 -13.39 -3.97 5.81
C ARG A 39 -13.35 -3.58 7.28
N ASP A 40 -13.28 -4.56 8.17
CA ASP A 40 -13.04 -4.36 9.60
C ASP A 40 -11.56 -4.55 9.91
N ALA A 41 -11.08 -3.93 10.99
CA ALA A 41 -9.71 -4.18 11.44
C ALA A 41 -9.55 -5.64 11.85
N CYS A 42 -8.41 -6.24 11.52
CA CYS A 42 -8.07 -7.56 12.06
C CYS A 42 -8.03 -7.51 13.60
N PRO A 43 -8.24 -8.64 14.30
CA PRO A 43 -8.18 -8.65 15.76
C PRO A 43 -6.86 -8.06 16.29
N ASN A 44 -6.98 -7.04 17.17
CA ASN A 44 -5.87 -6.28 17.77
C ASN A 44 -5.05 -5.40 16.80
N ALA A 45 -5.46 -5.29 15.54
CA ALA A 45 -4.87 -4.35 14.60
C ALA A 45 -5.54 -2.97 14.75
N PRO A 46 -4.77 -1.86 14.78
CA PRO A 46 -5.36 -0.53 14.81
C PRO A 46 -6.01 -0.14 13.47
N PHE A 47 -5.47 -0.62 12.34
CA PHE A 47 -5.86 -0.14 11.01
C PHE A 47 -6.78 -1.13 10.29
N ILE A 48 -7.64 -0.58 9.43
CA ILE A 48 -8.38 -1.35 8.43
C ILE A 48 -7.57 -1.47 7.13
N LEU A 49 -7.85 -2.49 6.32
CA LEU A 49 -7.31 -2.56 4.97
C LEU A 49 -7.92 -1.41 4.15
N PRO A 50 -7.10 -0.54 3.53
CA PRO A 50 -7.60 0.69 2.92
C PRO A 50 -8.35 0.46 1.60
N ALA A 51 -8.20 -0.70 0.97
CA ALA A 51 -8.95 -1.09 -0.23
C ALA A 51 -9.08 -2.62 -0.28
N ASP A 52 -10.22 -3.11 -0.76
CA ASP A 52 -10.36 -4.52 -1.11
C ASP A 52 -9.50 -4.79 -2.38
N GLY A 53 -8.80 -5.92 -2.43
CA GLY A 53 -8.00 -6.25 -3.61
C GLY A 53 -7.00 -7.38 -3.39
N PHE A 54 -6.30 -7.76 -4.46
CA PHE A 54 -5.18 -8.70 -4.36
C PHE A 54 -3.95 -7.97 -3.85
N ILE A 55 -3.46 -8.35 -2.66
CA ILE A 55 -2.22 -7.81 -2.09
C ILE A 55 -1.03 -8.47 -2.78
N GLY A 56 -0.57 -7.86 -3.88
CA GLY A 56 0.32 -8.52 -4.84
C GLY A 56 1.81 -8.24 -4.62
N LEU A 57 2.17 -7.07 -4.12
CA LEU A 57 3.54 -6.68 -3.76
C LEU A 57 3.56 -6.19 -2.31
N LEU A 58 4.47 -6.76 -1.55
CA LEU A 58 4.51 -6.65 -0.09
C LEU A 58 5.52 -5.60 0.37
N TYR A 59 5.54 -5.33 1.67
CA TYR A 59 6.62 -4.52 2.25
C TYR A 59 7.93 -5.30 2.18
N GLU A 60 9.03 -4.60 1.89
CA GLU A 60 10.36 -5.17 1.68
C GLU A 60 10.44 -6.15 0.48
N ASP A 61 9.46 -6.11 -0.43
CA ASP A 61 9.44 -7.02 -1.58
C ASP A 61 10.54 -6.68 -2.60
N PRO A 62 11.45 -7.63 -2.94
CA PRO A 62 12.51 -7.42 -3.91
C PRO A 62 12.12 -7.83 -5.34
N ARG A 63 10.90 -8.33 -5.57
CA ARG A 63 10.44 -8.77 -6.88
C ARG A 63 10.24 -7.57 -7.81
N GLY A 64 10.48 -7.78 -9.10
CA GLY A 64 10.40 -6.71 -10.11
C GLY A 64 9.05 -5.97 -10.05
N PRO A 65 9.04 -4.63 -10.16
CA PRO A 65 10.13 -3.75 -10.58
C PRO A 65 11.17 -3.39 -9.51
N TYR A 66 11.02 -3.87 -8.28
CA TYR A 66 11.93 -3.64 -7.16
C TYR A 66 13.20 -4.51 -7.24
N SER A 67 14.05 -4.38 -6.21
CA SER A 67 15.29 -5.16 -6.11
C SER A 67 15.71 -5.31 -4.65
N ASN A 68 16.61 -6.23 -4.35
CA ASN A 68 17.16 -6.37 -2.98
C ASN A 68 17.81 -5.07 -2.45
N SER A 69 18.33 -4.21 -3.32
CA SER A 69 18.94 -2.93 -2.92
C SER A 69 17.93 -1.78 -2.80
N ASN A 70 16.75 -1.92 -3.42
CA ASN A 70 15.65 -0.97 -3.38
C ASN A 70 14.35 -1.79 -3.32
N PRO A 71 14.05 -2.40 -2.16
CA PRO A 71 12.86 -3.21 -2.01
C PRO A 71 11.63 -2.31 -1.88
N HIS A 72 10.46 -2.89 -2.03
CA HIS A 72 9.20 -2.15 -1.97
C HIS A 72 8.96 -1.54 -0.58
N GLN A 73 8.53 -0.28 -0.57
CA GLN A 73 8.41 0.58 0.61
C GLN A 73 7.03 0.53 1.27
N GLY A 74 6.07 -0.18 0.66
CA GLY A 74 4.68 -0.26 1.08
C GLY A 74 4.00 -1.53 0.60
N LEU A 75 2.74 -1.41 0.22
CA LEU A 75 1.89 -2.48 -0.31
C LEU A 75 1.24 -2.03 -1.60
N ASP A 76 1.20 -2.92 -2.59
CA ASP A 76 0.37 -2.73 -3.77
C ASP A 76 -0.83 -3.68 -3.68
N ILE A 77 -2.01 -3.07 -3.57
CA ILE A 77 -3.31 -3.74 -3.47
C ILE A 77 -4.00 -3.57 -4.81
N PHE A 78 -3.95 -4.62 -5.64
CA PHE A 78 -4.45 -4.61 -7.00
C PHE A 78 -5.95 -4.80 -7.06
N SER A 79 -6.61 -3.94 -7.83
CA SER A 79 -8.06 -3.97 -8.04
C SER A 79 -8.40 -4.82 -9.26
N GLU A 80 -9.51 -5.55 -9.19
CA GLU A 80 -10.04 -6.27 -10.37
C GLU A 80 -10.71 -5.34 -11.38
N GLY A 81 -11.28 -4.24 -10.87
CA GLY A 81 -12.10 -3.31 -11.64
C GLY A 81 -11.30 -2.27 -12.42
N GLU A 82 -12.01 -1.56 -13.29
CA GLU A 82 -11.50 -0.42 -14.04
C GLU A 82 -11.03 0.72 -13.11
N PRO A 83 -10.14 1.62 -13.58
CA PRO A 83 -9.76 2.81 -12.83
C PRO A 83 -11.00 3.60 -12.36
N GLY A 84 -10.99 4.06 -11.11
CA GLY A 84 -12.07 4.85 -10.53
C GLY A 84 -13.23 4.04 -9.93
N THR A 85 -13.10 2.71 -9.82
CA THR A 85 -14.21 1.85 -9.35
C THR A 85 -14.03 1.28 -7.93
N THR A 86 -12.83 0.84 -7.57
CA THR A 86 -12.58 0.21 -6.26
C THR A 86 -12.32 1.29 -5.20
N PRO A 87 -13.12 1.36 -4.13
CA PRO A 87 -13.03 2.44 -3.16
C PRO A 87 -11.77 2.31 -2.29
N VAL A 88 -11.24 3.46 -1.91
CA VAL A 88 -10.10 3.62 -0.99
C VAL A 88 -10.59 4.36 0.25
N TYR A 89 -10.33 3.80 1.43
CA TYR A 89 -10.76 4.31 2.71
C TYR A 89 -9.57 4.70 3.60
N ALA A 90 -9.79 5.65 4.51
CA ALA A 90 -8.83 5.99 5.54
C ALA A 90 -8.58 4.78 6.44
N ALA A 91 -7.34 4.28 6.44
CA ALA A 91 -6.95 3.11 7.24
C ALA A 91 -7.06 3.36 8.75
N TYR A 92 -7.02 4.63 9.19
CA TYR A 92 -7.12 5.05 10.58
C TYR A 92 -7.61 6.49 10.70
N ASP A 93 -8.02 6.89 11.90
CA ASP A 93 -8.29 8.28 12.25
C ASP A 93 -7.05 9.15 12.01
N GLY A 94 -7.23 10.34 11.46
CA GLY A 94 -6.11 11.25 11.26
C GLY A 94 -6.47 12.51 10.48
N TYR A 95 -5.45 13.20 9.99
CA TYR A 95 -5.58 14.48 9.32
C TYR A 95 -5.07 14.40 7.88
N VAL A 96 -5.99 14.45 6.91
CA VAL A 96 -5.69 14.43 5.47
C VAL A 96 -5.02 15.73 5.04
N SER A 97 -3.93 15.56 4.29
CA SER A 97 -3.27 16.60 3.52
C SER A 97 -3.10 16.13 2.07
N ARG A 98 -3.23 17.06 1.12
CA ARG A 98 -3.03 16.84 -0.31
C ARG A 98 -2.32 18.05 -0.90
N GLU A 99 -1.07 17.87 -1.32
CA GLU A 99 -0.29 18.95 -1.92
C GLU A 99 -0.95 19.48 -3.20
N THR A 100 -0.76 20.77 -3.50
CA THR A 100 -1.39 21.43 -4.66
C THR A 100 -1.05 20.75 -5.99
N ASN A 101 0.12 20.13 -6.10
CA ASN A 101 0.58 19.44 -7.31
C ASN A 101 0.27 17.93 -7.31
N TRP A 102 -0.32 17.37 -6.25
CA TRP A 102 -0.62 15.94 -6.16
C TRP A 102 -1.89 15.59 -6.93
N ARG A 103 -1.71 14.86 -8.03
CA ARG A 103 -2.80 14.39 -8.89
C ARG A 103 -3.51 13.15 -8.34
N SER A 104 -2.72 12.16 -7.93
CA SER A 104 -3.19 10.81 -7.63
C SER A 104 -2.92 10.38 -6.18
N ALA A 105 -2.50 11.30 -5.33
CA ALA A 105 -2.04 10.99 -3.98
C ALA A 105 -2.60 11.95 -2.93
N LEU A 106 -2.71 11.44 -1.71
CA LEU A 106 -2.92 12.18 -0.48
C LEU A 106 -2.19 11.47 0.67
N ILE A 107 -2.08 12.14 1.81
CA ILE A 107 -1.41 11.59 2.97
C ILE A 107 -2.19 11.93 4.24
N ILE A 108 -2.23 11.03 5.20
CA ILE A 108 -2.93 11.22 6.47
C ILE A 108 -1.92 11.25 7.60
N ARG A 109 -1.88 12.35 8.35
CA ARG A 109 -1.08 12.45 9.57
C ARG A 109 -1.79 11.72 10.71
N VAL A 110 -1.07 10.84 11.40
CA VAL A 110 -1.49 10.20 12.65
C VAL A 110 -0.58 10.74 13.76
N PRO A 111 -1.07 11.68 14.60
CA PRO A 111 -0.21 12.38 15.57
C PRO A 111 0.40 11.45 16.63
N GLU A 112 -0.31 10.38 16.97
CA GLU A 112 0.08 9.39 17.98
C GLU A 112 0.01 8.01 17.34
N ASP A 113 1.17 7.45 17.00
CA ASP A 113 1.31 6.09 16.48
C ASP A 113 0.70 5.10 17.50
N PRO A 114 -0.36 4.36 17.13
CA PRO A 114 -1.06 3.48 18.07
C PRO A 114 -0.19 2.32 18.59
N LEU A 115 0.92 2.01 17.92
CA LEU A 115 1.87 0.98 18.35
C LEU A 115 3.09 1.57 19.06
N ARG A 116 3.36 2.86 18.88
CA ARG A 116 4.50 3.58 19.46
C ARG A 116 4.09 4.98 19.95
N PRO A 117 3.39 5.07 21.11
CA PRO A 117 2.90 6.34 21.63
C PRO A 117 4.00 7.39 21.77
N GLY A 118 3.68 8.64 21.43
CA GLY A 118 4.62 9.76 21.37
C GLY A 118 5.38 9.89 20.04
N GLU A 119 5.22 8.95 19.10
CA GLU A 119 5.70 9.09 17.72
C GLU A 119 4.57 9.51 16.78
N GLN A 120 4.89 10.32 15.76
CA GLN A 120 3.99 10.65 14.66
C GLN A 120 4.34 9.78 13.44
N ILE A 121 3.31 9.35 12.72
CA ILE A 121 3.44 8.65 11.43
C ILE A 121 2.48 9.25 10.40
N TRP A 122 2.72 8.88 9.14
CA TRP A 122 1.95 9.35 8.01
C TRP A 122 1.51 8.18 7.14
N LEU A 123 0.24 8.15 6.76
CA LEU A 123 -0.33 7.10 5.91
C LEU A 123 -0.43 7.65 4.49
N TYR A 124 0.37 7.12 3.57
CA TYR A 124 0.44 7.59 2.19
C TYR A 124 -0.41 6.70 1.27
N TYR A 125 -1.18 7.34 0.39
CA TYR A 125 -2.07 6.69 -0.56
C TYR A 125 -1.79 7.28 -1.94
N THR A 126 -1.52 6.45 -2.95
CA THR A 126 -1.26 6.93 -4.32
C THR A 126 -1.87 6.03 -5.41
N HIS A 127 -1.61 6.39 -6.67
CA HIS A 127 -2.20 5.83 -7.89
C HIS A 127 -3.71 6.06 -8.04
N MET A 128 -4.31 6.96 -7.25
CA MET A 128 -5.75 7.27 -7.26
C MET A 128 -6.16 8.25 -8.37
N ALA A 129 -5.70 8.02 -9.61
CA ALA A 129 -6.06 8.77 -10.80
C ALA A 129 -5.95 7.88 -12.05
N ASP A 130 -6.56 8.27 -13.16
CA ASP A 130 -6.36 7.60 -14.45
C ASP A 130 -4.99 7.94 -15.08
N ARG A 131 -4.68 7.31 -16.20
CA ARG A 131 -3.42 7.53 -16.96
C ARG A 131 -3.18 8.97 -17.39
N ASP A 132 -4.23 9.75 -17.64
CA ASP A 132 -4.12 11.15 -18.03
C ASP A 132 -3.91 12.07 -16.80
N GLY A 133 -4.06 11.50 -15.60
CA GLY A 133 -3.92 12.18 -14.32
C GLY A 133 -5.22 12.82 -13.83
N ASN A 134 -6.37 12.40 -14.37
CA ASN A 134 -7.67 12.78 -13.83
C ASN A 134 -7.86 12.08 -12.48
N SER A 135 -7.94 12.88 -11.42
CA SER A 135 -8.02 12.42 -10.04
C SER A 135 -9.31 11.66 -9.75
N PHE A 136 -9.19 10.53 -9.06
CA PHE A 136 -10.29 9.80 -8.43
C PHE A 136 -10.38 10.00 -6.91
N ILE A 137 -9.54 10.88 -6.35
CA ILE A 137 -9.70 11.36 -4.96
C ILE A 137 -11.00 12.16 -4.85
N GLU A 138 -11.76 11.92 -3.78
CA GLU A 138 -13.04 12.56 -3.51
C GLU A 138 -12.94 14.10 -3.51
N PRO A 139 -13.95 14.83 -4.03
CA PRO A 139 -13.94 16.30 -4.08
C PRO A 139 -13.83 17.00 -2.72
N ALA A 140 -14.10 16.27 -1.62
CA ALA A 140 -13.90 16.76 -0.25
C ALA A 140 -12.41 16.99 0.10
N PHE A 141 -11.49 16.39 -0.67
CA PHE A 141 -10.04 16.53 -0.50
C PHE A 141 -9.39 17.15 -1.75
N PRO A 142 -9.74 18.40 -2.11
CA PRO A 142 -9.16 19.05 -3.28
C PRO A 142 -7.64 19.28 -3.10
N PRO A 143 -6.87 19.46 -4.18
CA PRO A 143 -5.47 19.86 -4.08
C PRO A 143 -5.31 21.13 -3.21
N GLY A 144 -4.33 21.11 -2.30
CA GLY A 144 -4.13 22.15 -1.28
C GLY A 144 -4.86 21.90 0.05
N THR A 145 -5.58 20.78 0.20
CA THR A 145 -6.12 20.35 1.49
C THR A 145 -4.99 20.17 2.49
N SER A 146 -5.17 20.67 3.71
CA SER A 146 -4.18 20.57 4.76
C SER A 146 -4.88 20.30 6.08
N GLU A 147 -4.39 19.27 6.79
CA GLU A 147 -4.76 18.97 8.16
C GLU A 147 -6.28 18.79 8.40
N LEU A 148 -6.99 18.22 7.42
CA LEU A 148 -8.43 17.97 7.52
C LEU A 148 -8.70 16.65 8.23
N PHE A 149 -9.34 16.68 9.40
CA PHE A 149 -9.66 15.46 10.13
C PHE A 149 -10.59 14.53 9.33
N VAL A 150 -10.28 13.23 9.35
CA VAL A 150 -11.15 12.14 8.90
C VAL A 150 -11.12 11.00 9.91
N ALA A 151 -12.25 10.32 10.06
CA ALA A 151 -12.31 9.08 10.82
C ALA A 151 -11.86 7.88 9.95
N GLN A 152 -11.38 6.83 10.59
CA GLN A 152 -11.16 5.51 9.99
C GLN A 152 -12.40 5.09 9.19
N GLY A 153 -12.18 4.54 7.98
CA GLY A 153 -13.26 4.14 7.09
C GLY A 153 -13.90 5.28 6.28
N THR A 154 -13.43 6.52 6.43
CA THR A 154 -13.85 7.62 5.54
C THR A 154 -13.43 7.31 4.10
N LEU A 155 -14.34 7.42 3.14
CA LEU A 155 -14.03 7.28 1.72
C LEU A 155 -13.10 8.41 1.27
N LEU A 156 -11.93 8.07 0.75
CA LEU A 156 -10.91 8.99 0.26
C LEU A 156 -10.96 9.17 -1.26
N GLY A 157 -11.44 8.15 -1.97
CA GLY A 157 -11.50 8.12 -3.42
C GLY A 157 -11.50 6.69 -3.94
N TYR A 158 -10.94 6.48 -5.13
CA TYR A 158 -10.90 5.18 -5.78
C TYR A 158 -9.53 4.88 -6.38
N THR A 159 -9.20 3.60 -6.49
CA THR A 159 -7.94 3.14 -7.11
C THR A 159 -7.89 3.53 -8.59
N GLY A 160 -6.69 3.79 -9.09
CA GLY A 160 -6.45 4.10 -10.50
C GLY A 160 -5.15 3.47 -10.99
N ASP A 161 -4.65 3.97 -12.11
CA ASP A 161 -3.45 3.47 -12.79
C ASP A 161 -2.49 4.60 -13.22
N TYR A 162 -2.55 5.76 -12.57
CA TYR A 162 -1.61 6.85 -12.77
C TYR A 162 -0.23 6.57 -12.18
N ASN A 163 0.82 6.68 -12.99
CA ASN A 163 2.19 6.31 -12.64
C ASN A 163 3.20 7.47 -12.71
N GLY A 164 2.73 8.73 -12.66
CA GLY A 164 3.62 9.90 -12.78
C GLY A 164 4.13 10.18 -14.20
N ASN A 165 3.35 9.80 -15.24
CA ASN A 165 3.70 9.91 -16.66
C ASN A 165 4.89 9.04 -17.09
N SER A 166 5.17 7.97 -16.34
CA SER A 166 6.14 6.96 -16.77
C SER A 166 5.64 6.26 -18.04
N ALA A 167 6.55 5.92 -18.95
CA ALA A 167 6.22 5.19 -20.17
C ALA A 167 5.75 3.75 -19.94
N ARG A 168 5.86 3.24 -18.70
CA ARG A 168 5.47 1.88 -18.32
C ARG A 168 4.07 1.86 -17.73
N ASN A 169 3.14 1.16 -18.36
CA ASN A 169 1.82 0.96 -17.76
C ASN A 169 1.93 0.20 -16.43
N ILE A 170 1.04 0.53 -15.52
CA ILE A 170 0.80 -0.21 -14.28
C ILE A 170 -0.63 -0.76 -14.31
N TRP A 171 -0.90 -1.80 -13.53
CA TRP A 171 -2.27 -2.27 -13.29
C TRP A 171 -2.99 -1.29 -12.36
N VAL A 172 -4.33 -1.38 -12.30
CA VAL A 172 -5.12 -0.61 -11.33
C VAL A 172 -4.80 -1.12 -9.93
N HIS A 173 -4.32 -0.24 -9.07
CA HIS A 173 -4.00 -0.59 -7.68
C HIS A 173 -4.00 0.63 -6.78
N LEU A 174 -4.06 0.37 -5.48
CA LEU A 174 -3.62 1.31 -4.46
C LEU A 174 -2.19 0.95 -4.08
N HIS A 175 -1.29 1.93 -4.08
CA HIS A 175 -0.08 1.85 -3.29
C HIS A 175 -0.33 2.51 -1.94
N PHE A 176 -0.08 1.75 -0.87
CA PHE A 176 -0.24 2.20 0.53
C PHE A 176 1.06 1.99 1.30
N SER A 177 1.52 3.03 1.98
CA SER A 177 2.71 2.95 2.84
C SER A 177 2.54 3.76 4.13
N ILE A 178 3.26 3.34 5.16
CA ILE A 178 3.34 4.05 6.44
C ILE A 178 4.71 4.72 6.47
N VAL A 179 4.72 6.05 6.48
CA VAL A 179 5.90 6.91 6.38
C VAL A 179 6.19 7.53 7.73
N LYS A 180 7.47 7.60 8.08
CA LYS A 180 7.95 8.23 9.31
C LYS A 180 7.85 9.74 9.23
N ASP A 181 7.68 10.36 10.40
CA ASP A 181 7.85 11.81 10.56
C ASP A 181 9.34 12.21 10.53
N ASP A 182 9.62 13.44 10.11
CA ASP A 182 10.96 14.04 10.09
C ASP A 182 11.40 14.58 11.46
N GLY A 183 10.56 14.46 12.49
CA GLY A 183 10.77 14.96 13.84
C GLY A 183 10.32 16.42 14.03
N ASN A 184 9.84 17.08 12.98
CA ASN A 184 9.33 18.45 12.99
C ASN A 184 7.88 18.53 12.48
N GLY A 185 7.18 17.40 12.41
CA GLY A 185 5.79 17.34 12.00
C GLY A 185 5.61 17.34 10.48
N ARG A 186 6.58 16.83 9.71
CA ARG A 186 6.46 16.61 8.26
C ARG A 186 6.78 15.16 7.91
N PHE A 187 6.20 14.65 6.84
CA PHE A 187 6.52 13.32 6.34
C PHE A 187 7.90 13.30 5.66
N LEU A 188 8.64 12.19 5.86
CA LEU A 188 9.86 11.90 5.13
C LEU A 188 9.58 11.42 3.69
N ASN A 189 10.62 11.30 2.86
CA ASN A 189 10.49 10.85 1.48
C ASN A 189 10.14 9.35 1.42
N GLU A 190 8.93 9.03 0.98
CA GLU A 190 8.39 7.66 0.90
C GLU A 190 9.21 6.73 -0.01
N LEU A 191 9.83 7.28 -1.06
CA LEU A 191 10.62 6.50 -2.02
C LEU A 191 11.88 5.86 -1.38
N GLU A 192 12.30 6.36 -0.23
CA GLU A 192 13.42 5.83 0.53
C GLU A 192 12.92 4.81 1.55
N PHE A 193 13.29 3.53 1.36
CA PHE A 193 12.83 2.43 2.21
C PHE A 193 13.07 2.65 3.72
N VAL A 194 14.17 3.33 4.09
CA VAL A 194 14.48 3.63 5.49
C VAL A 194 13.46 4.56 6.15
N ASN A 195 12.67 5.29 5.37
CA ASN A 195 11.65 6.23 5.83
C ASN A 195 10.28 5.59 5.99
N THR A 196 10.09 4.32 5.63
CA THR A 196 8.81 3.62 5.79
C THR A 196 8.86 2.56 6.88
N LEU A 197 7.68 2.14 7.33
CA LEU A 197 7.48 1.16 8.40
C LEU A 197 6.77 -0.08 7.84
N ASP A 198 7.08 -1.23 8.43
CA ASP A 198 6.37 -2.48 8.15
C ASP A 198 4.88 -2.31 8.52
N PRO A 199 3.94 -2.45 7.56
CA PRO A 199 2.51 -2.29 7.80
C PRO A 199 1.86 -3.50 8.47
N SER A 200 2.58 -4.62 8.60
CA SER A 200 2.07 -5.88 9.16
C SER A 200 1.43 -5.72 10.56
N PRO A 201 2.08 -5.12 11.57
CA PRO A 201 1.49 -4.99 12.90
C PRO A 201 0.34 -3.99 12.94
N TYR A 202 0.26 -3.06 11.99
CA TYR A 202 -0.82 -2.08 11.92
C TYR A 202 -2.09 -2.66 11.31
N LEU A 203 -1.96 -3.52 10.30
CA LEU A 203 -3.09 -4.16 9.61
C LEU A 203 -3.46 -5.53 10.19
N GLY A 204 -2.64 -6.09 11.09
CA GLY A 204 -2.86 -7.42 11.67
C GLY A 204 -2.76 -8.56 10.66
N MET A 205 -1.96 -8.34 9.62
CA MET A 205 -1.74 -9.26 8.51
C MET A 205 -0.24 -9.46 8.31
N ALA A 206 0.20 -10.65 7.91
CA ALA A 206 1.61 -10.88 7.59
C ALA A 206 1.94 -10.32 6.21
N LEU A 207 2.48 -9.10 6.19
CA LEU A 207 2.66 -8.26 4.99
C LEU A 207 4.11 -7.90 4.68
N ASN A 208 5.06 -8.39 5.48
CA ASN A 208 6.48 -8.29 5.22
C ASN A 208 6.94 -9.47 4.36
N TYR A 209 7.58 -9.18 3.22
CA TYR A 209 8.05 -10.18 2.27
C TYR A 209 8.93 -11.28 2.88
N GLN A 210 9.67 -10.98 3.95
CA GLN A 210 10.58 -11.93 4.60
C GLN A 210 9.87 -13.12 5.25
N CYS A 211 8.62 -12.95 5.69
CA CYS A 211 7.89 -13.98 6.44
C CYS A 211 6.42 -14.14 6.03
N ALA A 212 5.91 -13.29 5.13
CA ALA A 212 4.54 -13.37 4.67
C ALA A 212 4.24 -14.72 3.98
N PRO A 213 3.09 -15.34 4.27
CA PRO A 213 2.61 -16.49 3.53
C PRO A 213 2.27 -16.09 2.07
N THR A 214 1.97 -17.08 1.23
CA THR A 214 1.58 -16.82 -0.16
C THR A 214 0.23 -16.11 -0.29
N ALA A 215 -0.71 -16.42 0.61
CA ALA A 215 -2.00 -15.75 0.69
C ALA A 215 -2.12 -15.05 2.05
N THR A 216 -2.36 -13.75 2.02
CA THR A 216 -2.43 -12.91 3.22
C THR A 216 -3.84 -12.90 3.79
N SER A 217 -3.94 -13.01 5.11
CA SER A 217 -5.19 -12.85 5.86
C SER A 217 -4.88 -12.36 7.28
N CYS A 218 -5.92 -12.02 8.04
CA CYS A 218 -5.76 -11.68 9.46
C CYS A 218 -5.05 -12.80 10.22
N THR A 219 -4.06 -12.44 11.04
CA THR A 219 -3.27 -13.39 11.82
C THR A 219 -2.95 -12.85 13.20
N ALA A 220 -2.85 -13.76 14.18
CA ALA A 220 -2.40 -13.42 15.53
C ALA A 220 -0.90 -13.14 15.62
N GLN A 221 -0.13 -13.45 14.56
CA GLN A 221 1.32 -13.23 14.47
C GLN A 221 1.63 -12.56 13.13
N PRO A 222 1.39 -11.24 13.00
CA PRO A 222 1.57 -10.53 11.73
C PRO A 222 3.04 -10.21 11.43
N THR A 223 3.88 -10.09 12.44
CA THR A 223 5.29 -9.72 12.26
C THR A 223 6.19 -10.94 12.08
N CYS A 224 7.32 -10.74 11.41
CA CYS A 224 8.36 -11.77 11.34
C CYS A 224 8.89 -12.05 12.74
N GLN A 225 8.93 -13.32 13.13
CA GLN A 225 9.56 -13.73 14.39
C GLN A 225 11.07 -13.45 14.28
N SER A 226 11.59 -12.68 15.24
CA SER A 226 13.03 -12.45 15.44
C SER A 226 13.74 -13.67 15.98
#